data_AF-A0A7I7WRN7-F1
#
_entry.id   AF-A0A7I7WRN7-F1
#
_cell.length_a   1.000
_cell.length_b   1.000
_cell.length_c   1.000
_cell.angle_alpha   90.00
_cell.angle_beta   90.00
_cell.angle_gamma   90.00
#
_symmetry.space_group_name_H-M   'P 1'
#
loop_
_entity.id
_entity.type
_entity.pdbx_description
1 polymer ?
#
loop_
_entity_poly.entity_id
_entity_poly.type
_entity_poly.pdbx_seq_one_letter_code
_entity_poly.pdbx_strand_id
1 'polypeptide(L)'
;MDACLWLLRHGVAPARLTWIKPRDSWLLDRAAIQPGSQFARGVLRDFSNQLNAVLEAESLPDLFRILEDKGCLQRIDTSVEPTMYRCAILSKSELEELRRISDVVRMGHVQSIEPGRITLEGGTLDIDGSALYIDCSADGFARIAPTTVFTDEGIALQAVRTCQPAFSAAVIGHVEATYPDDETKNAYCNPVPYPSDPIDWLRMMLAFNKNQLQWFTDPDMMAWVDASRLNVLHHVSAGVSERAREKIISVLNSNMPVINDKLEKLLAQAGYADD
;
A
#
# COMPACT_ATOMS: atom_id res chain seq x y z
N MET A 1 13.63 -5.96 -5.28
CA MET A 1 14.05 -5.42 -3.98
C MET A 1 14.60 -6.52 -3.10
N ASP A 2 13.79 -7.51 -2.71
CA ASP A 2 14.24 -8.59 -1.80
C ASP A 2 15.42 -9.41 -2.33
N ALA A 3 15.42 -9.75 -3.62
CA ALA A 3 16.55 -10.44 -4.25
C ALA A 3 17.86 -9.64 -4.13
N CYS A 4 17.82 -8.33 -4.39
CA CYS A 4 18.96 -7.44 -4.24
C CYS A 4 19.45 -7.41 -2.78
N LEU A 5 18.53 -7.23 -1.82
CA LEU A 5 18.86 -7.23 -0.39
C LEU A 5 19.47 -8.57 0.05
N TRP A 6 18.94 -9.68 -0.46
CA TRP A 6 19.48 -11.01 -0.19
C TRP A 6 20.92 -11.13 -0.69
N LEU A 7 21.21 -10.72 -1.93
CA LEU A 7 22.56 -10.77 -2.51
C LEU A 7 23.55 -9.89 -1.75
N LEU A 8 23.15 -8.65 -1.41
CA LEU A 8 23.97 -7.72 -0.62
C LEU A 8 24.30 -8.30 0.76
N ARG A 9 23.30 -8.88 1.44
CA ARG A 9 23.49 -9.56 2.74
C ARG A 9 24.44 -10.76 2.66
N HIS A 10 24.59 -11.38 1.49
CA HIS A 10 25.51 -12.50 1.25
C HIS A 10 26.84 -12.08 0.61
N GLY A 11 27.19 -10.79 0.67
CA GLY A 11 28.52 -10.30 0.30
C GLY A 11 28.71 -10.03 -1.19
N VAL A 12 27.65 -10.07 -2.01
CA VAL A 12 27.74 -9.58 -3.38
C VAL A 12 27.90 -8.06 -3.34
N ALA A 13 29.02 -7.55 -3.84
CA ALA A 13 29.27 -6.11 -3.86
C ALA A 13 28.24 -5.37 -4.73
N PRO A 14 27.75 -4.17 -4.32
CA PRO A 14 26.75 -3.42 -5.09
C PRO A 14 27.17 -3.14 -6.54
N ALA A 15 28.46 -2.92 -6.78
CA ALA A 15 29.02 -2.69 -8.12
C ALA A 15 28.98 -3.93 -9.05
N ARG A 16 28.61 -5.11 -8.53
CA ARG A 16 28.40 -6.34 -9.31
C ARG A 16 26.92 -6.62 -9.60
N LEU A 17 26.02 -5.74 -9.16
CA LEU A 17 24.58 -5.89 -9.36
C LEU A 17 24.12 -4.87 -10.41
N THR A 18 23.59 -5.37 -11.51
CA THR A 18 22.78 -4.60 -12.44
C THR A 18 21.32 -4.82 -12.09
N TRP A 19 20.60 -3.76 -11.72
CA TRP A 19 19.19 -3.87 -11.35
C TRP A 19 18.30 -3.29 -12.46
N ILE A 20 17.59 -4.17 -13.16
CA ILE A 20 16.55 -3.77 -14.10
C ILE A 20 15.30 -3.34 -13.33
N LYS A 21 14.95 -2.06 -13.45
CA LYS A 21 13.79 -1.43 -12.81
C LYS A 21 12.88 -0.85 -13.90
N PRO A 22 11.87 -1.60 -14.37
CA PRO A 22 10.91 -1.10 -15.36
C PRO A 22 10.14 0.13 -14.85
N ARG A 23 9.85 0.17 -13.54
CA ARG A 23 9.22 1.29 -12.84
C ARG A 23 9.85 1.49 -11.47
N ASP A 24 10.01 2.75 -11.06
CA ASP A 24 10.39 3.12 -9.70
C ASP A 24 9.15 3.09 -8.78
N SER A 25 9.33 2.65 -7.53
CA SER A 25 8.25 2.52 -6.53
C SER A 25 8.30 3.62 -5.49
N TRP A 26 7.14 4.15 -5.13
CA TRP A 26 6.90 4.73 -3.81
C TRP A 26 6.87 3.62 -2.76
N LEU A 27 7.47 3.86 -1.60
CA LEU A 27 7.72 2.87 -0.55
C LEU A 27 7.22 3.36 0.80
N LEU A 28 6.77 2.44 1.64
CA LEU A 28 6.36 2.70 3.02
C LEU A 28 7.50 2.37 4.00
N ASP A 29 7.62 3.15 5.07
CA ASP A 29 8.55 2.84 6.17
C ASP A 29 7.98 1.72 7.05
N ARG A 30 8.72 0.62 7.19
CA ARG A 30 8.37 -0.50 8.07
C ARG A 30 8.01 -0.05 9.49
N ALA A 31 8.71 0.95 10.03
CA ALA A 31 8.47 1.45 11.39
C ALA A 31 7.12 2.17 11.55
N ALA A 32 6.49 2.60 10.45
CA ALA A 32 5.18 3.24 10.43
C ALA A 32 4.02 2.23 10.35
N ILE A 33 4.29 0.95 10.11
CA ILE A 33 3.26 -0.08 9.87
C ILE A 33 3.32 -1.24 10.88
N GLN A 34 4.48 -1.48 11.52
CA GLN A 34 4.61 -2.62 12.43
C GLN A 34 3.61 -2.57 13.60
N PRO A 35 2.97 -3.72 13.92
CA PRO A 35 2.10 -3.82 15.09
C PRO A 35 2.91 -3.79 16.39
N GLY A 36 2.23 -3.42 17.48
CA GLY A 36 2.79 -3.46 18.83
C GLY A 36 2.98 -2.08 19.44
N SER A 37 2.93 -2.03 20.78
CA SER A 37 2.96 -0.78 21.55
C SER A 37 4.22 0.06 21.32
N GLN A 38 5.36 -0.59 21.04
CA GLN A 38 6.62 0.10 20.74
C GLN A 38 6.56 0.97 19.46
N PHE A 39 5.70 0.62 18.51
CA PHE A 39 5.52 1.36 17.26
C PHE A 39 4.30 2.29 17.26
N ALA A 40 3.42 2.18 18.27
CA ALA A 40 2.14 2.88 18.33
C ALA A 40 2.26 4.40 18.07
N ARG A 41 3.25 5.06 18.67
CA ARG A 41 3.50 6.49 18.44
C ARG A 41 3.88 6.79 16.98
N GLY A 42 4.70 5.94 16.38
CA GLY A 42 5.13 6.06 14.99
C GLY A 42 3.96 5.90 14.02
N VAL A 43 3.15 4.85 14.23
CA VAL A 43 1.95 4.57 13.44
C VAL A 43 0.93 5.71 13.54
N LEU A 44 0.64 6.22 14.75
CA LEU A 44 -0.31 7.32 14.94
C LEU A 44 0.17 8.63 14.32
N ARG A 45 1.49 8.90 14.40
CA ARG A 45 2.09 10.08 13.75
C ARG A 45 2.00 9.95 12.23
N ASP A 46 2.33 8.79 11.68
CA ASP A 46 2.27 8.54 10.25
C ASP A 46 0.84 8.70 9.72
N PHE A 47 -0.14 8.09 10.39
CA PHE A 47 -1.55 8.26 10.08
C PHE A 47 -1.98 9.73 10.10
N SER A 48 -1.60 10.48 11.14
CA SER A 48 -1.90 11.92 11.23
C SER A 48 -1.23 12.73 10.10
N ASN A 49 0.01 12.38 9.75
CA ASN A 49 0.74 13.01 8.65
C ASN A 49 0.08 12.76 7.30
N GLN A 50 -0.41 11.54 7.04
CA GLN A 50 -1.15 11.21 5.81
C GLN A 50 -2.43 12.04 5.69
N LEU A 51 -3.22 12.15 6.76
CA LEU A 51 -4.44 12.98 6.75
C LEU A 51 -4.12 14.46 6.48
N ASN A 52 -3.10 15.00 7.15
CA ASN A 52 -2.67 16.38 6.93
C ASN A 52 -2.14 16.59 5.50
N ALA A 53 -1.38 15.64 4.96
CA ALA A 53 -0.89 15.70 3.58
C ALA A 53 -2.05 15.79 2.58
N VAL A 54 -3.12 15.02 2.77
CA VAL A 54 -4.33 15.11 1.94
C VAL A 54 -4.95 16.50 2.00
N LEU A 55 -5.10 17.07 3.21
CA LEU A 55 -5.70 18.40 3.38
C LEU A 55 -4.84 19.52 2.78
N GLU A 56 -3.52 19.42 2.92
CA GLU A 56 -2.54 20.39 2.43
C GLU A 56 -2.36 20.35 0.90
N ALA A 57 -2.44 19.17 0.29
CA ALA A 57 -2.07 18.98 -1.10
C ALA A 57 -2.97 19.73 -2.09
N GLU A 58 -2.39 20.32 -3.12
CA GLU A 58 -3.12 21.01 -4.19
C GLU A 58 -3.28 20.18 -5.47
N SER A 59 -2.52 19.08 -5.59
CA SER A 59 -2.55 18.15 -6.73
C SER A 59 -1.97 16.79 -6.34
N LEU A 60 -2.09 15.78 -7.21
CA LEU A 60 -1.49 14.46 -6.98
C LEU A 60 0.05 14.50 -6.82
N PRO A 61 0.83 15.17 -7.70
CA PRO A 61 2.28 15.28 -7.49
C PRO A 61 2.64 15.99 -6.19
N ASP A 62 1.89 17.05 -5.83
CA ASP A 62 2.12 17.79 -4.59
C ASP A 62 1.81 16.93 -3.35
N LEU A 63 0.75 16.12 -3.39
CA LEU A 63 0.46 15.15 -2.33
C LEU A 63 1.64 14.20 -2.10
N PHE A 64 2.19 13.62 -3.16
CA PHE A 64 3.29 12.66 -3.04
C PHE A 64 4.58 13.30 -2.52
N ARG A 65 4.87 14.55 -2.94
CA ARG A 65 5.94 15.36 -2.36
C ARG A 65 5.73 15.58 -0.85
N ILE A 66 4.53 15.99 -0.43
CA ILE A 66 4.21 16.23 0.99
C ILE A 66 4.27 14.93 1.80
N LEU A 67 3.78 13.81 1.24
CA LEU A 67 3.87 12.49 1.87
C LEU A 67 5.33 12.07 2.07
N GLU A 68 6.22 12.36 1.11
CA GLU A 68 7.65 12.11 1.25
C GLU A 68 8.29 13.04 2.31
N ASP A 69 8.00 14.34 2.27
CA ASP A 69 8.53 15.33 3.22
C ASP A 69 8.12 15.01 4.67
N LYS A 70 6.90 14.50 4.88
CA LYS A 70 6.41 14.04 6.18
C LYS A 70 6.89 12.62 6.55
N GLY A 71 7.61 11.94 5.66
CA GLY A 71 8.18 10.61 5.85
C GLY A 71 7.20 9.44 5.75
N CYS A 72 5.98 9.67 5.23
CA CYS A 72 4.97 8.64 5.01
C CYS A 72 5.30 7.76 3.81
N LEU A 73 5.91 8.35 2.78
CA LEU A 73 6.42 7.65 1.61
C LEU A 73 7.92 7.91 1.42
N GLN A 74 8.60 7.00 0.74
CA GLN A 74 10.05 7.05 0.51
C GLN A 74 10.38 6.62 -0.92
N ARG A 75 11.50 7.15 -1.44
CA ARG A 75 12.11 6.74 -2.71
C ARG A 75 13.47 6.09 -2.50
N ILE A 76 13.78 5.07 -3.30
CA ILE A 76 15.16 4.56 -3.39
C ILE A 76 16.03 5.61 -4.06
N ASP A 77 15.70 5.98 -5.29
CA ASP A 77 16.42 6.97 -6.07
C ASP A 77 15.61 8.28 -6.08
N THR A 78 16.13 9.31 -5.41
CA THR A 78 15.43 10.61 -5.27
C THR A 78 15.54 11.47 -6.52
N SER A 79 16.33 11.06 -7.52
CA SER A 79 16.43 11.75 -8.81
C SER A 79 15.36 11.33 -9.81
N VAL A 80 14.59 10.29 -9.49
CA VAL A 80 13.55 9.72 -10.36
C VAL A 80 12.18 9.86 -9.71
N GLU A 81 11.19 10.26 -10.52
CA GLU A 81 9.79 10.28 -10.11
C GLU A 81 9.21 8.86 -10.20
N PRO A 82 8.75 8.25 -9.10
CA PRO A 82 8.22 6.89 -9.14
C PRO A 82 6.85 6.82 -9.83
N THR A 83 6.68 5.80 -10.67
CA THR A 83 5.45 5.54 -11.44
C THR A 83 4.70 4.30 -10.96
N MET A 84 5.11 3.74 -9.82
CA MET A 84 4.51 2.56 -9.21
C MET A 84 4.24 2.79 -7.72
N TYR A 85 3.10 2.30 -7.25
CA TYR A 85 2.79 2.16 -5.84
C TYR A 85 2.10 0.81 -5.62
N ARG A 86 2.79 -0.10 -4.91
CA ARG A 86 2.30 -1.47 -4.63
C ARG A 86 2.36 -1.82 -3.15
N CYS A 87 2.21 -0.80 -2.28
CA CYS A 87 2.37 -0.96 -0.82
C CYS A 87 3.69 -1.65 -0.41
N ALA A 88 4.77 -1.46 -1.17
CA ALA A 88 6.05 -2.08 -0.85
C ALA A 88 6.64 -1.44 0.41
N ILE A 89 7.11 -2.27 1.34
CA ILE A 89 7.56 -1.86 2.66
C ILE A 89 9.06 -2.13 2.80
N LEU A 90 9.82 -1.11 3.18
CA LEU A 90 11.24 -1.25 3.52
C LEU A 90 11.50 -0.65 4.90
N SER A 91 12.45 -1.24 5.62
CA SER A 91 13.12 -0.54 6.71
C SER A 91 14.12 0.47 6.16
N LYS A 92 14.47 1.49 6.96
CA LYS A 92 15.49 2.48 6.59
C LYS A 92 16.83 1.84 6.21
N SER A 93 17.27 0.82 6.95
CA SER A 93 18.49 0.08 6.65
C SER A 93 18.43 -0.67 5.32
N GLU A 94 17.27 -1.23 4.96
CA GLU A 94 17.11 -1.89 3.66
C GLU A 94 17.10 -0.86 2.51
N LEU A 95 16.47 0.30 2.73
CA LEU A 95 16.49 1.40 1.78
C LEU A 95 17.92 1.92 1.53
N GLU A 96 18.70 2.10 2.59
CA GLU A 96 20.11 2.51 2.52
C GLU A 96 20.97 1.50 1.74
N GLU A 97 20.78 0.20 1.96
CA GLU A 97 21.50 -0.83 1.21
C GLU A 97 21.12 -0.85 -0.27
N LEU A 98 19.83 -0.74 -0.60
CA LEU A 98 19.38 -0.67 -1.99
C LEU A 98 19.91 0.56 -2.72
N ARG A 99 20.06 1.69 -2.04
CA ARG A 99 20.64 2.94 -2.59
C ARG A 99 22.10 2.80 -3.01
N ARG A 100 22.81 1.78 -2.54
CA ARG A 100 24.20 1.54 -2.93
C ARG A 100 24.33 0.91 -4.31
N ILE A 101 23.24 0.39 -4.88
CA ILE A 101 23.22 -0.18 -6.23
C ILE A 101 23.08 0.98 -7.23
N SER A 102 24.19 1.34 -7.88
CA SER A 102 24.23 2.44 -8.84
C SER A 102 23.94 2.02 -10.28
N ASP A 103 24.21 0.75 -10.62
CA ASP A 103 23.95 0.22 -11.96
C ASP A 103 22.49 -0.20 -12.08
N VAL A 104 21.65 0.75 -12.51
CA VAL A 104 20.21 0.60 -12.60
C VAL A 104 19.75 0.86 -14.03
N VAL A 105 19.06 -0.11 -14.62
CA VAL A 105 18.57 -0.07 -16.01
C VAL A 105 17.08 0.21 -16.02
N ARG A 106 16.67 1.28 -16.72
CA ARG A 106 15.27 1.75 -16.81
C ARG A 106 14.80 1.79 -18.27
N MET A 107 14.85 0.63 -18.93
CA MET A 107 14.45 0.47 -20.34
C MET A 107 13.17 -0.37 -20.46
N GLY A 108 12.27 -0.29 -19.47
CA GLY A 108 11.03 -1.07 -19.44
C GLY A 108 11.24 -2.53 -19.05
N HIS A 109 10.25 -3.37 -19.34
CA HIS A 109 10.27 -4.80 -19.04
C HIS A 109 11.24 -5.57 -19.95
N VAL A 110 11.82 -6.65 -19.41
CA VAL A 110 12.65 -7.59 -20.17
C VAL A 110 11.76 -8.40 -21.11
N GLN A 111 12.14 -8.49 -22.38
CA GLN A 111 11.45 -9.26 -23.42
C GLN A 111 12.15 -10.58 -23.72
N SER A 112 13.49 -10.57 -23.77
CA SER A 112 14.29 -11.78 -23.97
C SER A 112 15.69 -11.63 -23.38
N ILE A 113 16.31 -12.77 -23.07
CA ILE A 113 17.69 -12.86 -22.59
C ILE A 113 18.42 -13.89 -23.46
N GLU A 114 19.59 -13.49 -23.97
CA GLU A 114 20.51 -14.31 -24.74
C GLU A 114 21.92 -14.21 -24.13
N PRO A 115 22.84 -15.14 -24.40
CA PRO A 115 24.22 -14.99 -23.99
C PRO A 115 24.81 -13.66 -24.48
N GLY A 116 25.19 -12.80 -23.54
CA GLY A 116 25.78 -11.50 -23.84
C GLY A 116 24.80 -10.36 -24.12
N ARG A 117 23.48 -10.60 -24.09
CA ARG A 117 22.48 -9.57 -24.44
C ARG A 117 21.15 -9.73 -23.70
N ILE A 118 20.60 -8.61 -23.27
CA ILE A 118 19.23 -8.48 -22.77
C ILE A 118 18.45 -7.57 -23.71
N THR A 119 17.28 -8.01 -24.17
CA THR A 119 16.32 -7.18 -24.90
C THR A 119 15.24 -6.71 -23.94
N LEU A 120 15.01 -5.40 -23.88
CA LEU A 120 13.96 -4.74 -23.11
C LEU A 120 13.05 -3.93 -24.04
N GLU A 121 11.89 -3.52 -23.55
CA GLU A 121 10.94 -2.69 -24.32
C GLU A 121 11.57 -1.41 -24.90
N GLY A 122 12.48 -0.78 -24.16
CA GLY A 122 13.14 0.47 -24.52
C GLY A 122 14.51 0.31 -25.18
N GLY A 123 14.95 -0.91 -25.51
CA GLY A 123 16.23 -1.14 -26.18
C GLY A 123 16.95 -2.42 -25.76
N THR A 124 18.25 -2.49 -26.08
CA THR A 124 19.10 -3.65 -25.75
C THR A 124 20.23 -3.25 -24.82
N LEU A 125 20.59 -4.15 -23.91
CA LEU A 125 21.76 -4.04 -23.04
C LEU A 125 22.72 -5.19 -23.36
N ASP A 126 23.94 -4.86 -23.77
CA ASP A 126 25.01 -5.85 -23.85
C ASP A 126 25.55 -6.12 -22.44
N ILE A 127 25.71 -7.38 -22.09
CA ILE A 127 26.16 -7.83 -20.76
C ILE A 127 27.26 -8.86 -20.92
N ASP A 128 28.10 -9.06 -19.90
CA ASP A 128 29.09 -10.12 -19.95
C ASP A 128 28.40 -11.49 -20.07
N GLY A 129 28.92 -12.35 -20.96
CA GLY A 129 28.34 -13.67 -21.23
C GLY A 129 28.32 -14.63 -20.04
N SER A 130 29.05 -14.32 -18.95
CA SER A 130 29.07 -15.09 -17.70
C SER A 130 28.10 -14.58 -16.63
N ALA A 131 27.27 -13.57 -16.94
CA ALA A 131 26.31 -13.01 -15.99
C ALA A 131 25.29 -14.07 -15.51
N LEU A 132 25.00 -14.03 -14.21
CA LEU A 132 23.89 -14.79 -13.62
C LEU A 132 22.62 -13.94 -13.65
N TYR A 133 21.59 -14.43 -14.33
CA TYR A 133 20.28 -13.81 -14.35
C TYR A 133 19.41 -14.34 -13.21
N ILE A 134 18.83 -13.44 -12.43
CA ILE A 134 17.93 -13.76 -11.33
C ILE A 134 16.57 -13.15 -11.68
N ASP A 135 15.61 -14.00 -12.03
CA ASP A 135 14.23 -13.57 -12.26
C ASP A 135 13.53 -13.37 -10.90
N CYS A 136 13.26 -12.11 -10.58
CA CYS A 136 12.47 -11.71 -9.42
C CYS A 136 11.24 -10.87 -9.82
N SER A 137 10.63 -11.18 -10.98
CA SER A 137 9.55 -10.41 -11.59
C SER A 137 8.13 -10.84 -11.17
N ALA A 138 8.00 -11.71 -10.17
CA ALA A 138 6.71 -12.24 -9.72
C ALA A 138 5.67 -11.13 -9.50
N ASP A 139 4.52 -11.25 -10.18
CA ASP A 139 3.38 -10.36 -10.00
C ASP A 139 2.56 -10.85 -8.80
N GLY A 140 2.81 -10.26 -7.63
CA GLY A 140 2.22 -10.71 -6.36
C GLY A 140 0.69 -10.64 -6.36
N PHE A 141 0.14 -9.43 -6.31
CA PHE A 141 -1.31 -9.20 -6.35
C PHE A 141 -1.69 -8.61 -7.71
N ALA A 142 -2.29 -9.44 -8.55
CA ALA A 142 -2.74 -9.05 -9.87
C ALA A 142 -3.78 -7.91 -9.81
N ARG A 143 -3.74 -7.02 -10.80
CA ARG A 143 -4.73 -5.96 -10.97
C ARG A 143 -6.00 -6.56 -11.56
N ILE A 144 -6.94 -6.91 -10.70
CA ILE A 144 -8.24 -7.48 -11.07
C ILE A 144 -9.32 -6.44 -10.79
N ALA A 145 -10.26 -6.29 -11.73
CA ALA A 145 -11.41 -5.41 -11.53
C ALA A 145 -12.22 -5.91 -10.31
N PRO A 146 -12.56 -5.02 -9.36
CA PRO A 146 -13.30 -5.43 -8.18
C PRO A 146 -14.70 -5.92 -8.56
N THR A 147 -15.14 -6.99 -7.91
CA THR A 147 -16.51 -7.49 -8.00
C THR A 147 -17.18 -7.43 -6.64
N THR A 148 -18.50 -7.64 -6.59
CA THR A 148 -19.21 -7.83 -5.32
C THR A 148 -18.60 -9.01 -4.55
N VAL A 149 -18.46 -8.88 -3.22
CA VAL A 149 -17.83 -9.92 -2.38
C VAL A 149 -18.77 -11.08 -2.14
N PHE A 150 -20.05 -10.81 -1.85
CA PHE A 150 -21.08 -11.82 -1.63
C PHE A 150 -22.07 -11.84 -2.79
N THR A 151 -22.27 -13.02 -3.37
CA THR A 151 -23.32 -13.28 -4.35
C THR A 151 -24.01 -14.60 -4.02
N ASP A 152 -25.18 -14.83 -4.62
CA ASP A 152 -25.90 -16.11 -4.52
C ASP A 152 -25.05 -17.32 -4.94
N GLU A 153 -24.02 -17.11 -5.78
CA GLU A 153 -23.13 -18.15 -6.29
C GLU A 153 -21.91 -18.43 -5.39
N GLY A 154 -21.52 -17.49 -4.52
CA GLY A 154 -20.40 -17.66 -3.60
C GLY A 154 -19.77 -16.38 -3.07
N ILE A 155 -18.57 -16.54 -2.50
CA ILE A 155 -17.79 -15.46 -1.88
C ILE A 155 -16.54 -15.17 -2.71
N ALA A 156 -16.48 -14.00 -3.33
CA ALA A 156 -15.32 -13.50 -4.06
C ALA A 156 -14.31 -12.84 -3.08
N LEU A 157 -13.33 -13.61 -2.63
CA LEU A 157 -12.30 -13.14 -1.70
C LEU A 157 -11.47 -12.00 -2.31
N GLN A 158 -11.63 -10.82 -1.74
CA GLN A 158 -10.95 -9.60 -2.16
C GLN A 158 -10.46 -8.83 -0.93
N ALA A 159 -9.52 -7.89 -1.13
CA ALA A 159 -9.15 -6.98 -0.07
C ALA A 159 -10.33 -6.04 0.23
N VAL A 160 -10.69 -5.88 1.51
CA VAL A 160 -11.68 -4.89 2.00
C VAL A 160 -11.02 -3.86 2.93
N ARG A 161 -9.69 -3.97 3.09
CA ARG A 161 -8.79 -3.11 3.86
C ARG A 161 -7.51 -2.92 3.04
N THR A 162 -6.90 -1.74 3.15
CA THR A 162 -5.66 -1.40 2.43
C THR A 162 -4.55 -2.40 2.72
N CYS A 163 -4.08 -3.11 1.68
CA CYS A 163 -2.88 -3.94 1.69
C CYS A 163 -2.77 -4.94 2.88
N GLN A 164 -3.91 -5.46 3.37
CA GLN A 164 -4.00 -6.41 4.49
C GLN A 164 -4.91 -7.60 4.15
N PRO A 165 -4.40 -8.61 3.42
CA PRO A 165 -5.22 -9.75 2.97
C PRO A 165 -5.79 -10.58 4.13
N ALA A 166 -4.99 -10.84 5.17
CA ALA A 166 -5.43 -11.66 6.30
C ALA A 166 -6.55 -10.99 7.12
N PHE A 167 -6.44 -9.68 7.39
CA PHE A 167 -7.51 -8.94 8.05
C PHE A 167 -8.75 -8.83 7.17
N SER A 168 -8.59 -8.62 5.86
CA SER A 168 -9.71 -8.58 4.91
C SER A 168 -10.48 -9.90 4.90
N ALA A 169 -9.80 -11.04 4.81
CA ALA A 169 -10.43 -12.35 4.87
C ALA A 169 -11.17 -12.59 6.20
N ALA A 170 -10.60 -12.12 7.32
CA ALA A 170 -11.24 -12.22 8.62
C ALA A 170 -12.51 -11.35 8.73
N VAL A 171 -12.50 -10.14 8.16
CA VAL A 171 -13.70 -9.28 8.09
C VAL A 171 -14.78 -9.96 7.26
N ILE A 172 -14.43 -10.48 6.08
CA ILE A 172 -15.38 -11.19 5.21
C ILE A 172 -16.00 -12.38 5.96
N GLY A 173 -15.18 -13.22 6.61
CA GLY A 173 -15.69 -14.35 7.40
C GLY A 173 -16.54 -13.94 8.61
N HIS A 174 -16.20 -12.85 9.28
CA HIS A 174 -17.02 -12.33 10.38
C HIS A 174 -18.37 -11.83 9.89
N VAL A 175 -18.37 -11.04 8.80
CA VAL A 175 -19.57 -10.46 8.22
C VAL A 175 -20.49 -11.56 7.68
N GLU A 176 -19.93 -12.57 7.02
CA GLU A 176 -20.66 -13.75 6.55
C GLU A 176 -21.43 -14.46 7.68
N ALA A 177 -20.79 -14.65 8.83
CA ALA A 177 -21.36 -15.35 9.97
C ALA A 177 -22.34 -14.51 10.81
N THR A 178 -22.35 -13.19 10.64
CA THR A 178 -23.06 -12.25 11.54
C THR A 178 -24.28 -11.61 10.91
N TYR A 179 -24.22 -11.28 9.60
CA TYR A 179 -25.26 -10.50 8.93
C TYR A 179 -26.12 -11.39 8.01
N PRO A 180 -27.44 -11.13 7.91
CA PRO A 180 -28.38 -12.10 7.36
C PRO A 180 -28.42 -12.14 5.82
N ASP A 181 -28.14 -11.02 5.15
CA ASP A 181 -28.32 -10.87 3.71
C ASP A 181 -27.08 -10.27 3.03
N ASP A 182 -26.93 -10.56 1.74
CA ASP A 182 -25.74 -10.18 0.98
C ASP A 182 -25.66 -8.68 0.71
N GLU A 183 -26.79 -7.96 0.66
CA GLU A 183 -26.79 -6.49 0.53
C GLU A 183 -26.10 -5.86 1.75
N THR A 184 -26.52 -6.24 2.95
CA THR A 184 -25.91 -5.82 4.20
C THR A 184 -24.44 -6.23 4.26
N LYS A 185 -24.11 -7.50 3.98
CA LYS A 185 -22.72 -7.98 4.01
C LYS A 185 -21.81 -7.20 3.08
N ASN A 186 -22.27 -6.92 1.86
CA ASN A 186 -21.50 -6.15 0.88
C ASN A 186 -21.32 -4.69 1.30
N ALA A 187 -22.29 -4.07 1.99
CA ALA A 187 -22.13 -2.73 2.55
C ALA A 187 -20.92 -2.63 3.52
N TYR A 188 -20.65 -3.70 4.30
CA TYR A 188 -19.46 -3.78 5.17
C TYR A 188 -18.18 -4.22 4.45
N CYS A 189 -18.28 -4.80 3.26
CA CYS A 189 -17.19 -5.47 2.56
C CYS A 189 -16.92 -4.89 1.15
N ASN A 190 -17.08 -3.57 0.94
CA ASN A 190 -16.74 -3.01 -0.37
C ASN A 190 -15.26 -3.27 -0.69
N PRO A 191 -14.92 -3.74 -1.91
CA PRO A 191 -13.55 -4.00 -2.28
C PRO A 191 -12.65 -2.75 -2.18
N VAL A 192 -11.42 -2.97 -1.73
CA VAL A 192 -10.32 -2.01 -1.71
C VAL A 192 -9.22 -2.60 -2.61
N PRO A 193 -9.23 -2.29 -3.93
CA PRO A 193 -8.30 -2.90 -4.88
C PRO A 193 -6.83 -2.65 -4.51
N TYR A 194 -5.96 -3.59 -4.85
CA TYR A 194 -4.52 -3.42 -4.68
C TYR A 194 -4.01 -2.31 -5.62
N PRO A 195 -3.17 -1.40 -5.13
CA PRO A 195 -2.65 -0.33 -5.95
C PRO A 195 -1.57 -0.85 -6.91
N SER A 196 -1.48 -0.23 -8.08
CA SER A 196 -0.36 -0.39 -9.02
C SER A 196 0.35 0.94 -9.25
N ASP A 197 -0.42 2.03 -9.36
CA ASP A 197 0.03 3.33 -9.82
C ASP A 197 -0.13 4.36 -8.69
N PRO A 198 0.60 5.49 -8.68
CA PRO A 198 0.54 6.46 -7.58
C PRO A 198 -0.88 6.96 -7.26
N ILE A 199 -1.71 7.20 -8.28
CA ILE A 199 -3.11 7.61 -8.10
C ILE A 199 -3.94 6.60 -7.30
N ASP A 200 -3.57 5.32 -7.32
CA ASP A 200 -4.29 4.29 -6.58
C ASP A 200 -4.14 4.46 -5.07
N TRP A 201 -3.14 5.22 -4.59
CA TRP A 201 -3.09 5.62 -3.18
C TRP A 201 -4.36 6.39 -2.76
N LEU A 202 -4.83 7.32 -3.60
CA LEU A 202 -6.07 8.08 -3.36
C LEU A 202 -7.30 7.17 -3.43
N ARG A 203 -7.41 6.35 -4.48
CA ARG A 203 -8.54 5.42 -4.69
C ARG A 203 -8.68 4.46 -3.51
N MET A 204 -7.56 3.86 -3.12
CA MET A 204 -7.47 2.91 -2.02
C MET A 204 -7.85 3.57 -0.68
N MET A 205 -7.35 4.79 -0.40
CA MET A 205 -7.70 5.54 0.81
C MET A 205 -9.19 5.90 0.87
N LEU A 206 -9.78 6.31 -0.26
CA LEU A 206 -11.19 6.65 -0.33
C LEU A 206 -12.09 5.43 -0.08
N ALA A 207 -11.83 4.31 -0.76
CA ALA A 207 -12.58 3.06 -0.55
C ALA A 207 -12.46 2.56 0.90
N PHE A 208 -11.24 2.60 1.45
CA PHE A 208 -11.00 2.25 2.84
C PHE A 208 -11.77 3.15 3.83
N ASN A 209 -11.76 4.48 3.64
CA ASN A 209 -12.48 5.39 4.50
C ASN A 209 -14.00 5.17 4.43
N LYS A 210 -14.54 4.87 3.24
CA LYS A 210 -15.97 4.54 3.06
C LYS A 210 -16.37 3.29 3.86
N ASN A 211 -15.57 2.22 3.80
CA ASN A 211 -15.78 1.04 4.65
C ASN A 211 -15.69 1.38 6.14
N GLN A 212 -14.68 2.16 6.53
CA GLN A 212 -14.47 2.49 7.94
C GLN A 212 -15.60 3.34 8.52
N LEU A 213 -16.18 4.27 7.73
CA LEU A 213 -17.36 5.04 8.10
C LEU A 213 -18.58 4.13 8.29
N GLN A 214 -18.80 3.16 7.40
CA GLN A 214 -19.87 2.17 7.58
C GLN A 214 -19.70 1.42 8.90
N TRP A 215 -18.49 0.98 9.21
CA TRP A 215 -18.21 0.23 10.43
C TRP A 215 -18.47 1.06 11.69
N PHE A 216 -18.16 2.36 11.67
CA PHE A 216 -18.43 3.26 12.80
C PHE A 216 -19.92 3.43 13.13
N THR A 217 -20.83 3.07 12.21
CA THR A 217 -22.28 3.12 12.48
C THR A 217 -22.78 1.90 13.26
N ASP A 218 -21.95 0.86 13.42
CA ASP A 218 -22.32 -0.43 13.99
C ASP A 218 -21.43 -0.77 15.21
N PRO A 219 -21.99 -0.68 16.44
CA PRO A 219 -21.25 -0.99 17.66
C PRO A 219 -20.75 -2.44 17.75
N ASP A 220 -21.49 -3.41 17.21
CA ASP A 220 -21.12 -4.82 17.28
C ASP A 220 -19.96 -5.12 16.32
N MET A 221 -20.00 -4.56 15.11
CA MET A 221 -18.88 -4.59 14.19
C MET A 221 -17.63 -3.95 14.81
N MET A 222 -17.78 -2.78 15.44
CA MET A 222 -16.65 -2.09 16.07
C MET A 222 -16.07 -2.89 17.25
N ALA A 223 -16.92 -3.52 18.06
CA ALA A 223 -16.46 -4.40 19.14
C ALA A 223 -15.63 -5.57 18.59
N TRP A 224 -16.05 -6.18 17.47
CA TRP A 224 -15.28 -7.24 16.83
C TRP A 224 -13.96 -6.72 16.22
N VAL A 225 -13.99 -5.60 15.50
CA VAL A 225 -12.80 -4.97 14.88
C VAL A 225 -11.77 -4.62 15.96
N ASP A 226 -12.21 -4.12 17.11
CA ASP A 226 -11.36 -3.76 18.23
C ASP A 226 -10.79 -4.98 18.97
N ALA A 227 -11.48 -6.12 18.96
CA ALA A 227 -11.00 -7.37 19.53
C ALA A 227 -10.11 -8.18 18.57
N SER A 228 -10.18 -7.90 17.27
CA SER A 228 -9.47 -8.67 16.25
C SER A 228 -7.96 -8.45 16.31
N ARG A 229 -7.21 -9.51 16.61
CA ARG A 229 -5.74 -9.50 16.63
C ARG A 229 -5.10 -9.25 15.26
N LEU A 230 -5.87 -9.38 14.18
CA LEU A 230 -5.44 -9.08 12.82
C LEU A 230 -5.58 -7.58 12.50
N ASN A 231 -6.32 -6.82 13.31
CA ASN A 231 -6.41 -5.38 13.16
C ASN A 231 -5.15 -4.72 13.75
N VAL A 232 -4.38 -3.98 12.93
CA VAL A 232 -3.19 -3.25 13.43
C VAL A 232 -3.57 -2.28 14.55
N LEU A 233 -4.74 -1.64 14.45
CA LEU A 233 -5.22 -0.68 15.47
C LEU A 233 -5.48 -1.34 16.82
N HIS A 234 -5.83 -2.63 16.88
CA HIS A 234 -5.94 -3.36 18.15
C HIS A 234 -4.65 -3.28 18.96
N HIS A 235 -3.50 -3.48 18.30
CA HIS A 235 -2.19 -3.48 18.95
C HIS A 235 -1.68 -2.08 19.27
N VAL A 236 -2.02 -1.09 18.43
CA VAL A 236 -1.64 0.32 18.64
C VAL A 236 -2.44 0.94 19.80
N SER A 237 -3.70 0.56 19.94
CA SER A 237 -4.60 1.07 20.97
C SER A 237 -4.60 0.25 22.26
N ALA A 238 -3.94 -0.93 22.30
CA ALA A 238 -3.92 -1.83 23.47
C ALA A 238 -3.53 -1.14 24.79
N GLY A 239 -2.68 -0.10 24.75
CA GLY A 239 -2.30 0.70 25.92
C GLY A 239 -3.07 2.02 26.11
N VAL A 240 -4.09 2.27 25.29
CA VAL A 240 -4.91 3.49 25.28
C VAL A 240 -6.21 3.22 26.03
N SER A 241 -6.57 4.09 26.99
CA SER A 241 -7.83 4.01 27.73
C SER A 241 -9.04 4.06 26.80
N GLU A 242 -10.13 3.38 27.17
CA GLU A 242 -11.41 3.35 26.43
C GLU A 242 -11.88 4.75 26.01
N ARG A 243 -11.95 5.70 26.95
CA ARG A 243 -12.31 7.10 26.68
C ARG A 243 -11.45 7.77 25.59
N ALA A 244 -10.16 7.44 25.55
CA ALA A 244 -9.25 7.99 24.54
C ALA A 244 -9.46 7.31 23.18
N ARG A 245 -9.82 6.02 23.16
CA ARG A 245 -10.23 5.32 21.93
C ARG A 245 -11.52 5.90 21.36
N GLU A 246 -12.55 6.08 22.18
CA GLU A 246 -13.81 6.72 21.77
C GLU A 246 -13.56 8.12 21.19
N LYS A 247 -12.69 8.90 21.82
CA LYS A 247 -12.31 10.22 21.30
C LYS A 247 -11.60 10.14 19.95
N ILE A 248 -10.69 9.17 19.76
CA ILE A 248 -10.02 8.95 18.47
C ILE A 248 -11.06 8.59 17.41
N ILE A 249 -11.94 7.62 17.69
CA ILE A 249 -13.00 7.19 16.77
C ILE A 249 -13.92 8.37 16.42
N SER A 250 -14.35 9.15 17.41
CA SER A 250 -15.18 10.34 17.18
C SER A 250 -14.50 11.37 16.28
N VAL A 251 -13.22 11.68 16.52
CA VAL A 251 -12.44 12.60 15.68
C VAL A 251 -12.29 12.05 14.25
N LEU A 252 -11.99 10.76 14.11
CA LEU A 252 -11.90 10.10 12.80
C LEU A 252 -13.22 10.20 12.05
N ASN A 253 -14.32 9.83 12.69
CA ASN A 253 -15.65 9.83 12.10
C ASN A 253 -16.07 11.25 11.65
N SER A 254 -15.74 12.28 12.43
CA SER A 254 -16.05 13.67 12.05
C SER A 254 -15.16 14.23 10.94
N ASN A 255 -13.89 13.82 10.87
CA ASN A 255 -12.94 14.35 9.88
C ASN A 255 -12.93 13.57 8.56
N MET A 256 -13.27 12.28 8.57
CA MET A 256 -13.24 11.42 7.37
C MET A 256 -14.09 11.96 6.21
N PRO A 257 -15.30 12.51 6.40
CA PRO A 257 -16.06 13.13 5.31
C PRO A 257 -15.29 14.26 4.63
N VAL A 258 -14.69 15.17 5.41
CA VAL A 258 -13.88 16.29 4.88
C VAL A 258 -12.64 15.78 4.12
N ILE A 259 -12.00 14.74 4.65
CA ILE A 259 -10.86 14.08 3.99
C ILE A 259 -11.31 13.43 2.68
N ASN A 260 -12.44 12.75 2.67
CA ASN A 260 -12.98 12.10 1.47
C ASN A 260 -13.33 13.12 0.38
N ASP A 261 -13.98 14.23 0.73
CA ASP A 261 -14.25 15.33 -0.21
C ASP A 261 -12.95 15.87 -0.84
N LYS A 262 -11.87 15.93 -0.04
CA LYS A 262 -10.56 16.37 -0.52
C LYS A 262 -9.90 15.31 -1.42
N LEU A 263 -9.98 14.03 -1.07
CA LEU A 263 -9.50 12.92 -1.90
C LEU A 263 -10.22 12.90 -3.26
N GLU A 264 -11.54 13.06 -3.27
CA GLU A 264 -12.36 13.10 -4.50
C GLU A 264 -12.00 14.30 -5.38
N LYS A 265 -11.75 15.48 -4.80
CA LYS A 265 -11.24 16.65 -5.56
C LYS A 265 -9.88 16.38 -6.18
N LEU A 266 -8.94 15.79 -5.43
CA LEU A 266 -7.61 15.44 -5.94
C LEU A 266 -7.68 14.39 -7.06
N LEU A 267 -8.59 13.40 -6.94
CA LEU A 267 -8.84 12.40 -7.98
C LEU A 267 -9.39 13.05 -9.26
N ALA A 268 -10.40 13.91 -9.15
CA ALA A 268 -10.99 14.60 -10.29
C ALA A 268 -9.97 15.49 -11.01
N GLN A 269 -9.10 16.20 -10.27
CA GLN A 269 -8.02 17.02 -10.81
C GLN A 269 -6.95 16.20 -11.53
N ALA A 270 -6.68 14.97 -11.07
CA ALA A 270 -5.71 14.08 -11.70
C ALA A 270 -6.19 13.51 -13.05
N GLY A 271 -7.37 13.91 -13.53
CA GLY A 271 -7.83 13.61 -14.89
C GLY A 271 -8.49 12.24 -15.05
N TYR A 272 -9.01 11.65 -13.98
CA TYR A 272 -9.77 10.39 -14.05
C TYR A 272 -11.23 10.64 -13.68
N ALA A 273 -12.09 10.66 -14.69
CA ALA A 273 -13.48 10.24 -14.53
C ALA A 273 -13.48 8.72 -14.51
N ASP A 274 -14.30 8.12 -13.63
CA ASP A 274 -14.48 6.67 -13.56
C ASP A 274 -14.92 6.14 -14.94
N ASP A 275 -14.13 5.24 -15.52
CA ASP A 275 -14.56 4.26 -16.53
C ASP A 275 -14.73 2.90 -15.83
#